data_AF-S2YRD0-F1
#
_entry.id   AF-S2YRD0-F1
#
_cell.length_a   1.000
_cell.length_b   1.000
_cell.length_c   1.000
_cell.angle_alpha   90.00
_cell.angle_beta   90.00
_cell.angle_gamma   90.00
#
_symmetry.space_group_name_H-M   'P 1'
#
loop_
_entity.id
_entity.type
_entity.pdbx_description
1 polymer ?
#
loop_
_entity_poly.entity_id
_entity_poly.type
_entity_poly.pdbx_seq_one_letter_code
_entity_poly.pdbx_strand_id
1 'polypeptide(L)'
;MSTDLDAAVDLAEDLLLGGTHPAEESHRSAFERYAAALEATSLESAALPPESAQRLVHLSKLLLALRLEELSLRLVRLAVRQLEIAEAGPYAFGAEVWSDAAALLAEHEQLDQARAALITGLGKARRGAEGGGAKGLLPRILANLAAVNLRSGNTEDADRWARLAERALDEPGRPHTGEKEEATVRLLVHWVRAATRTTPAGAEDETAMTSFARAARHFSEIAGDGHRLSLSSAFDLALRAIRDADATDRPEQAARGREALEIVGLHVSATYGTEDPRALAARAVLANAELEATDAESDPGRSTALAALEHIAGATSAVLGVDHPQSLATLDSRARIPADLPSSLELPYHIDHLYLPQDGEERNAAKKEALRKEGSLVRLIAHGGASYLLEGAHRFRPVMLEALERHVHFEIIISNPWNSLGVFINRDLHPDVEVTADNIIDHIRNSPYYRETFVAVTEAYEELRATYGEAIELRLTPMDIPATTLLTSEGGFYEPYVTTDPEYRTNHGMKTFEVRFNRATRLYEDSLAGFATQWELAGSLAHFRQFEEQYQSRLRLLMTTLTHPKSP
;
A
#
# COMPACT_ATOMS: atom_id res chain seq x y z
N MET A 1 24.80 19.71 23.09
CA MET A 1 24.97 20.82 22.13
C MET A 1 24.15 21.99 22.63
N SER A 2 24.66 23.22 22.44
CA SER A 2 23.84 24.43 22.44
C SER A 2 22.63 24.23 21.49
N THR A 3 21.48 24.87 21.73
CA THR A 3 20.34 24.92 20.79
C THR A 3 20.64 25.75 19.54
N ASP A 4 21.90 25.75 19.12
CA ASP A 4 22.44 26.59 18.07
C ASP A 4 22.33 25.87 16.73
N LEU A 5 21.46 26.39 15.87
CA LEU A 5 21.16 25.84 14.56
C LEU A 5 22.33 25.95 13.60
N ASP A 6 23.13 27.01 13.70
CA ASP A 6 24.31 27.17 12.83
C ASP A 6 25.37 26.14 13.20
N ALA A 7 25.62 25.91 14.50
CA ALA A 7 26.53 24.86 14.94
C ALA A 7 26.10 23.44 14.50
N ALA A 8 24.79 23.18 14.40
CA ALA A 8 24.26 21.91 13.90
C ALA A 8 24.43 21.76 12.38
N VAL A 9 24.27 22.86 11.62
CA VAL A 9 24.54 22.90 10.19
C VAL A 9 26.02 22.67 9.92
N ASP A 10 26.90 23.43 10.58
CA ASP A 10 28.36 23.34 10.40
C ASP A 10 28.86 21.91 10.68
N LEU A 11 28.39 21.28 11.77
CA LEU A 11 28.71 19.90 12.08
C LEU A 11 28.27 18.93 10.96
N ALA A 12 27.07 19.12 10.41
CA ALA A 12 26.57 18.25 9.35
C ALA A 12 27.32 18.45 8.02
N GLU A 13 27.73 19.68 7.69
CA GLU A 13 28.56 19.99 6.54
C GLU A 13 29.96 19.39 6.68
N ASP A 14 30.59 19.55 7.85
CA ASP A 14 31.90 18.97 8.17
C ASP A 14 31.89 17.44 8.03
N LEU A 15 30.83 16.78 8.50
CA LEU A 15 30.68 15.33 8.37
C LEU A 15 30.54 14.87 6.92
N LEU A 16 29.88 15.66 6.05
CA LEU A 16 29.75 15.35 4.63
C LEU A 16 31.05 15.60 3.86
N LEU A 17 31.82 16.62 4.23
CA LEU A 17 33.10 16.96 3.60
C LEU A 17 34.26 16.06 4.08
N GLY A 18 34.17 15.51 5.29
CA GLY A 18 35.22 14.73 5.94
C GLY A 18 35.50 13.34 5.34
N GLY A 19 34.69 12.87 4.38
CA GLY A 19 34.91 11.61 3.68
C GLY A 19 34.56 10.36 4.49
N THR A 20 33.36 9.84 4.27
CA THR A 20 32.93 8.45 4.53
C THR A 20 33.42 7.79 5.82
N HIS A 21 32.82 8.17 6.95
CA HIS A 21 32.45 7.21 7.97
C HIS A 21 30.94 7.34 8.22
N PRO A 22 30.19 6.24 8.40
CA PRO A 22 28.82 6.34 8.89
C PRO A 22 28.85 7.19 10.16
N ALA A 23 27.92 8.14 10.29
CA ALA A 23 27.88 9.04 11.42
C ALA A 23 27.97 8.22 12.71
N GLU A 24 29.06 8.37 13.46
CA GLU A 24 29.25 7.66 14.72
C GLU A 24 28.01 7.84 15.61
N GLU A 25 27.68 6.83 16.41
CA GLU A 25 26.55 6.85 17.35
C GLU A 25 26.53 8.12 18.22
N SER A 26 27.72 8.67 18.49
CA SER A 26 27.97 9.93 19.19
C SER A 26 27.37 11.16 18.45
N HIS A 27 27.49 11.21 17.13
CA HIS A 27 26.95 12.27 16.26
C HIS A 27 25.44 12.13 16.09
N ARG A 28 24.93 10.90 15.91
CA ARG A 28 23.47 10.65 15.87
C ARG A 28 22.79 11.13 17.16
N SER A 29 23.35 10.73 18.31
CA SER A 29 22.90 11.17 19.63
C SER A 29 22.98 12.69 19.82
N ALA A 30 23.91 13.37 19.14
CA ALA A 30 24.01 14.83 19.17
C ALA A 30 22.85 15.49 18.41
N PHE A 31 22.54 15.02 17.19
CA PHE A 31 21.42 15.51 16.40
C PHE A 31 20.06 15.16 17.02
N GLU A 32 19.91 13.98 17.63
CA GLU A 32 18.68 13.60 18.36
C GLU A 32 18.41 14.54 19.53
N ARG A 33 19.43 14.83 20.35
CA ARG A 33 19.31 15.79 21.46
C ARG A 33 18.98 17.19 20.96
N TYR A 34 19.54 17.59 19.81
CA TYR A 34 19.22 18.87 19.19
C TYR A 34 17.77 18.95 18.72
N ALA A 35 17.30 17.94 17.96
CA ALA A 35 15.92 17.88 17.48
C ALA A 35 14.91 17.85 18.64
N ALA A 36 15.18 17.06 19.68
CA ALA A 36 14.34 17.00 20.87
C ALA A 36 14.27 18.35 21.63
N ALA A 37 15.41 19.05 21.75
CA ALA A 37 15.45 20.37 22.39
C ALA A 37 14.67 21.43 21.59
N LEU A 38 14.76 21.39 20.25
CA LEU A 38 14.00 22.27 19.36
C LEU A 38 12.48 22.03 19.45
N GLU A 39 12.05 20.77 19.46
CA GLU A 39 10.63 20.43 19.55
C GLU A 39 10.02 20.85 20.88
N ALA A 40 10.73 20.62 22.00
CA ALA A 40 10.32 21.08 23.32
C ALA A 40 10.18 22.62 23.37
N THR A 41 11.12 23.34 22.75
CA THR A 41 11.10 24.80 22.70
C THR A 41 10.00 25.34 21.77
N SER A 42 9.74 24.65 20.66
CA SER A 42 8.75 25.05 19.65
C SER A 42 7.30 24.75 20.06
N LEU A 43 7.06 23.80 20.96
CA LEU A 43 5.73 23.51 21.51
C LEU A 43 5.29 24.58 22.53
N GLU A 44 6.25 25.24 23.18
CA GLU A 44 5.98 26.21 24.25
C GLU A 44 6.12 27.68 23.82
N SER A 45 6.74 28.01 22.68
CA SER A 45 6.96 29.41 22.28
C SER A 45 7.17 29.64 20.77
N ALA A 46 6.64 30.75 20.28
CA ALA A 46 6.94 31.36 18.96
C ALA A 46 8.36 31.97 18.89
N ALA A 47 9.36 31.31 19.48
CA ALA A 47 10.67 31.89 19.78
C ALA A 47 11.75 31.73 18.69
N LEU A 48 11.54 30.91 17.66
CA LEU A 48 12.54 30.79 16.60
C LEU A 48 12.42 31.98 15.64
N PRO A 49 13.52 32.68 15.34
CA PRO A 49 13.53 33.71 14.30
C PRO A 49 13.03 33.12 12.97
N PRO A 50 12.25 33.86 12.16
CA PRO A 50 11.75 33.39 10.87
C PRO A 50 12.84 32.84 9.94
N GLU A 51 14.04 33.42 9.98
CA GLU A 51 15.21 32.98 9.19
C GLU A 51 15.65 31.55 9.52
N SER A 52 15.28 31.02 10.70
CA SER A 52 15.57 29.65 11.12
C SER A 52 14.89 28.62 10.21
N ALA A 53 13.76 28.95 9.57
CA ALA A 53 13.03 28.01 8.72
C ALA A 53 13.88 27.56 7.52
N GLN A 54 14.58 28.49 6.86
CA GLN A 54 15.48 28.15 5.73
C GLN A 54 16.67 27.31 6.19
N ARG A 55 17.25 27.64 7.35
CA ARG A 55 18.33 26.87 7.96
C ARG A 55 17.90 25.47 8.38
N LEU A 56 16.68 25.31 8.89
CA LEU A 56 16.11 23.99 9.21
C LEU A 56 15.88 23.15 7.95
N VAL A 57 15.40 23.75 6.85
CA VAL A 57 15.31 23.06 5.54
C VAL A 57 16.71 22.61 5.09
N HIS A 58 17.72 23.47 5.19
CA HIS A 58 19.10 23.12 4.84
C HIS A 58 19.65 21.97 5.69
N LEU A 59 19.54 22.08 7.03
CA LEU A 59 19.95 21.01 7.94
C LEU A 59 19.23 19.69 7.63
N SER A 60 17.94 19.74 7.31
CA SER A 60 17.17 18.55 6.93
C SER A 60 17.73 17.88 5.66
N LYS A 61 18.20 18.66 4.67
CA LYS A 61 18.90 18.13 3.48
C LYS A 61 20.21 17.45 3.85
N LEU A 62 21.01 18.06 4.72
CA LEU A 62 22.29 17.50 5.16
C LEU A 62 22.09 16.19 5.94
N LEU A 63 21.12 16.16 6.86
CA LEU A 63 20.79 14.95 7.60
C LEU A 63 20.28 13.82 6.69
N LEU A 64 19.49 14.14 5.67
CA LEU A 64 19.08 13.16 4.67
C LEU A 64 20.29 12.60 3.91
N ALA A 65 21.23 13.46 3.51
CA ALA A 65 22.48 13.05 2.86
C ALA A 65 23.36 12.17 3.78
N LEU A 66 23.32 12.41 5.09
CA LEU A 66 23.97 11.59 6.13
C LEU A 66 23.19 10.32 6.50
N ARG A 67 22.08 9.99 5.80
CA ARG A 67 21.21 8.83 6.07
C ARG A 67 20.53 8.86 7.46
N LEU A 68 20.32 10.07 8.01
CA LEU A 68 19.59 10.30 9.25
C LEU A 68 18.13 10.66 8.93
N GLU A 69 17.40 9.72 8.34
CA GLU A 69 16.10 9.96 7.71
C GLU A 69 15.03 10.43 8.69
N GLU A 70 14.88 9.76 9.84
CA GLU A 70 13.89 10.13 10.86
C GLU A 70 14.10 11.57 11.38
N LEU A 71 15.37 11.95 11.61
CA LEU A 71 15.72 13.29 12.06
C LEU A 71 15.47 14.34 10.97
N SER A 72 15.82 14.01 9.72
CA SER A 72 15.51 14.85 8.56
C SER A 72 14.01 15.10 8.44
N LEU A 73 13.18 14.06 8.58
CA LEU A 73 11.72 14.17 8.52
C LEU A 73 11.16 15.05 9.65
N ARG A 74 11.65 14.86 10.88
CA ARG A 74 11.23 15.68 12.03
C ARG A 74 11.56 17.15 11.82
N LEU A 75 12.78 17.45 11.38
CA LEU A 75 13.23 18.83 11.17
C LEU A 75 12.54 19.50 9.98
N VAL A 76 12.26 18.80 8.87
CA VAL A 76 11.53 19.41 7.75
C VAL A 76 10.07 19.72 8.11
N ARG A 77 9.41 18.87 8.91
CA ARG A 77 8.06 19.15 9.43
C ARG A 77 8.06 20.39 10.33
N LEU A 78 9.06 20.49 11.20
CA LEU A 78 9.26 21.69 12.02
C LEU A 78 9.50 22.93 11.14
N ALA A 79 10.34 22.82 10.11
CA ALA A 79 10.62 23.90 9.18
C ALA A 79 9.35 24.38 8.47
N VAL A 80 8.53 23.47 7.96
CA VAL A 80 7.25 23.81 7.30
C VAL A 80 6.30 24.51 8.27
N ARG A 81 6.16 24.00 9.49
CA ARG A 81 5.36 24.66 10.52
C ARG A 81 5.86 26.08 10.83
N GLN A 82 7.18 26.29 10.88
CA GLN A 82 7.76 27.62 11.08
C GLN A 82 7.51 28.55 9.89
N LEU A 83 7.58 28.04 8.65
CA LEU A 83 7.19 28.81 7.46
C LEU A 83 5.73 29.26 7.56
N GLU A 84 4.81 28.36 7.91
CA GLU A 84 3.37 28.67 8.06
C GLU A 84 3.11 29.72 9.15
N ILE A 85 3.74 29.58 10.31
CA ILE A 85 3.58 30.52 11.44
C ILE A 85 4.14 31.90 11.08
N ALA A 86 5.35 31.96 10.51
CA ALA A 86 5.98 33.22 10.18
C ALA A 86 5.24 33.97 9.05
N GLU A 87 4.64 33.24 8.10
CA GLU A 87 3.82 33.82 7.04
C GLU A 87 2.40 34.21 7.46
N ALA A 88 1.90 33.70 8.58
CA ALA A 88 0.72 34.27 9.23
C ALA A 88 1.01 35.65 9.87
N GLY A 89 2.30 35.98 10.04
CA GLY A 89 2.80 37.27 10.51
C GLY A 89 3.26 38.21 9.38
N PRO A 90 4.21 39.12 9.64
CA PRO A 90 4.69 40.10 8.65
C PRO A 90 5.77 39.55 7.70
N TYR A 91 6.21 38.30 7.89
CA TYR A 91 7.31 37.72 7.13
C TYR A 91 6.81 37.00 5.88
N ALA A 92 7.58 37.06 4.80
CA ALA A 92 7.26 36.36 3.56
C ALA A 92 8.49 35.62 3.05
N PHE A 93 8.39 34.32 2.87
CA PHE A 93 9.46 33.52 2.25
C PHE A 93 9.27 33.43 0.75
N GLY A 94 10.39 33.27 0.05
CA GLY A 94 10.43 33.01 -1.38
C GLY A 94 9.87 31.62 -1.73
N ALA A 95 9.47 31.46 -3.00
CA ALA A 95 8.96 30.19 -3.51
C ALA A 95 9.99 29.04 -3.43
N GLU A 96 11.28 29.37 -3.43
CA GLU A 96 12.39 28.41 -3.35
C GLU A 96 12.36 27.59 -2.07
N VAL A 97 12.24 28.24 -0.91
CA VAL A 97 12.27 27.57 0.41
C VAL A 97 11.10 26.59 0.55
N TRP A 98 9.92 26.98 0.06
CA TRP A 98 8.75 26.10 -0.01
C TRP A 98 8.95 24.91 -0.96
N SER A 99 9.57 25.15 -2.13
CA SER A 99 9.89 24.09 -3.08
C SER A 99 10.89 23.08 -2.52
N ASP A 100 11.89 23.56 -1.79
CA ASP A 100 12.91 22.74 -1.14
C ASP A 100 12.35 21.92 0.02
N ALA A 101 11.55 22.53 0.89
CA ALA A 101 10.88 21.83 1.98
C ALA A 101 9.95 20.74 1.44
N ALA A 102 9.24 21.03 0.34
CA ALA A 102 8.37 20.04 -0.28
C ALA A 102 9.12 18.89 -0.93
N ALA A 103 10.26 19.15 -1.57
CA ALA A 103 11.10 18.09 -2.14
C ALA A 103 11.57 17.12 -1.04
N LEU A 104 12.01 17.66 0.12
CA LEU A 104 12.36 16.84 1.28
C LEU A 104 11.18 16.04 1.83
N LEU A 105 10.00 16.65 1.99
CA LEU A 105 8.79 15.94 2.40
C LEU A 105 8.45 14.81 1.43
N ALA A 106 8.63 15.03 0.14
CA ALA A 106 8.42 14.00 -0.87
C ALA A 106 9.47 12.87 -0.77
N GLU A 107 10.74 13.16 -0.48
CA GLU A 107 11.75 12.10 -0.23
C GLU A 107 11.37 11.23 0.98
N HIS A 108 10.64 11.79 1.97
CA HIS A 108 10.13 11.07 3.14
C HIS A 108 8.71 10.50 2.99
N GLU A 109 8.23 10.32 1.76
CA GLU A 109 6.88 9.81 1.44
C GLU A 109 5.72 10.63 2.06
N GLN A 110 5.95 11.88 2.47
CA GLN A 110 4.91 12.77 2.98
C GLN A 110 4.23 13.52 1.83
N LEU A 111 3.64 12.77 0.90
CA LEU A 111 3.20 13.28 -0.40
C LEU A 111 2.13 14.38 -0.30
N ASP A 112 1.19 14.28 0.64
CA ASP A 112 0.14 15.28 0.85
C ASP A 112 0.71 16.60 1.39
N GLN A 113 1.64 16.51 2.36
CA GLN A 113 2.32 17.69 2.91
C GLN A 113 3.21 18.33 1.85
N ALA A 114 3.93 17.52 1.07
CA ALA A 114 4.75 18.00 -0.05
C ALA A 114 3.90 18.73 -1.09
N ARG A 115 2.73 18.19 -1.44
CA ARG A 115 1.79 18.82 -2.37
C ARG A 115 1.28 20.15 -1.85
N ALA A 116 0.88 20.23 -0.58
CA ALA A 116 0.43 21.47 0.05
C ALA A 116 1.53 22.55 0.01
N ALA A 117 2.75 22.19 0.40
CA ALA A 117 3.91 23.09 0.36
C ALA A 117 4.23 23.57 -1.07
N LEU A 118 4.16 22.70 -2.09
CA LEU A 118 4.35 23.07 -3.48
C LEU A 118 3.26 24.00 -4.02
N ILE A 119 1.99 23.81 -3.62
CA ILE A 119 0.89 24.71 -4.00
C ILE A 119 1.13 26.11 -3.44
N THR A 120 1.57 26.22 -2.19
CA THR A 120 1.97 27.49 -1.56
C THR A 120 3.14 28.13 -2.32
N GLY A 121 4.19 27.35 -2.60
CA GLY A 121 5.34 27.79 -3.41
C GLY A 121 4.93 28.26 -4.81
N LEU A 122 4.02 27.55 -5.47
CA LEU A 122 3.49 27.90 -6.80
C LEU A 122 2.74 29.23 -6.77
N GLY A 123 1.89 29.45 -5.77
CA GLY A 123 1.19 30.72 -5.58
C GLY A 123 2.15 31.90 -5.42
N LYS A 124 3.27 31.68 -4.72
CA LYS A 124 4.34 32.68 -4.55
C LYS A 124 5.14 32.91 -5.82
N ALA A 125 5.52 31.84 -6.52
CA ALA A 125 6.26 31.95 -7.78
C ALA A 125 5.45 32.76 -8.82
N ARG A 126 4.14 32.56 -8.87
CA ARG A 126 3.23 33.33 -9.75
C ARG A 126 3.15 34.80 -9.38
N ARG A 127 3.00 35.14 -8.09
CA ARG A 127 2.97 36.54 -7.62
C ARG A 127 4.33 37.24 -7.78
N GLY A 128 5.42 36.54 -7.50
CA GLY A 128 6.79 37.06 -7.63
C GLY A 128 7.27 37.19 -9.08
N ALA A 129 6.64 36.50 -10.03
CA ALA A 129 6.94 36.60 -11.45
C ALA A 129 6.66 37.99 -12.04
N GLU A 130 5.82 38.79 -11.39
CA GLU A 130 5.56 40.20 -11.75
C GLU A 130 6.78 41.11 -11.46
N GLY A 131 7.69 40.69 -10.57
CA GLY A 131 8.92 41.40 -10.19
C GLY A 131 10.22 40.81 -10.76
N GLY A 132 10.16 39.88 -11.72
CA GLY A 132 11.31 39.36 -12.48
C GLY A 132 12.14 38.24 -11.83
N GLY A 133 12.30 38.22 -10.50
CA GLY A 133 13.18 37.26 -9.80
C GLY A 133 12.67 35.82 -9.69
N ALA A 134 11.36 35.60 -9.59
CA ALA A 134 10.77 34.28 -9.32
C ALA A 134 10.36 33.46 -10.56
N LYS A 135 10.49 34.02 -11.78
CA LYS A 135 10.10 33.35 -13.04
C LYS A 135 10.91 32.08 -13.30
N GLY A 136 12.16 32.01 -12.83
CA GLY A 136 13.02 30.83 -13.03
C GLY A 136 12.57 29.57 -12.27
N LEU A 137 11.86 29.73 -11.14
CA LEU A 137 11.49 28.62 -10.24
C LEU A 137 10.16 27.95 -10.62
N LEU A 138 9.32 28.64 -11.40
CA LEU A 138 8.00 28.16 -11.79
C LEU A 138 8.05 26.76 -12.43
N PRO A 139 8.95 26.47 -13.39
CA PRO A 139 8.97 25.16 -14.05
C PRO A 139 9.42 24.04 -13.11
N ARG A 140 10.36 24.33 -12.20
CA ARG A 140 10.80 23.38 -11.16
C ARG A 140 9.67 23.01 -10.21
N ILE A 141 8.92 23.99 -9.71
CA ILE A 141 7.78 23.74 -8.81
C ILE A 141 6.69 22.92 -9.52
N LEU A 142 6.40 23.23 -10.78
CA LEU A 142 5.43 22.48 -11.59
C LEU A 142 5.89 21.04 -11.85
N ALA A 143 7.18 20.82 -12.13
CA ALA A 143 7.73 19.48 -12.32
C ALA A 143 7.70 18.66 -11.02
N ASN A 144 8.01 19.28 -9.87
CA ASN A 144 7.89 18.62 -8.57
C ASN A 144 6.42 18.30 -8.23
N LEU A 145 5.47 19.17 -8.56
CA LEU A 145 4.03 18.87 -8.43
C LEU A 145 3.64 17.68 -9.29
N ALA A 146 4.14 17.61 -10.52
CA ALA A 146 3.89 16.49 -11.41
C ALA A 146 4.40 15.17 -10.81
N ALA A 147 5.62 15.16 -10.28
CA ALA A 147 6.24 13.99 -9.65
C ALA A 147 5.51 13.55 -8.37
N VAL A 148 5.13 14.49 -7.49
CA VAL A 148 4.37 14.18 -6.27
C VAL A 148 2.99 13.61 -6.61
N ASN A 149 2.27 14.19 -7.58
CA ASN A 149 0.97 13.66 -7.99
C ASN A 149 1.08 12.27 -8.60
N LEU A 150 2.12 12.01 -9.39
CA LEU A 150 2.37 10.68 -9.95
C LEU A 150 2.57 9.66 -8.81
N ARG A 151 3.41 9.98 -7.83
CA ARG A 151 3.67 9.10 -6.67
C ARG A 151 2.44 8.89 -5.78
N SER A 152 1.53 9.85 -5.72
CA SER A 152 0.23 9.69 -5.05
C SER A 152 -0.82 8.92 -5.86
N GLY A 153 -0.49 8.44 -7.06
CA GLY A 153 -1.44 7.74 -7.94
C GLY A 153 -2.36 8.65 -8.78
N ASN A 154 -2.20 9.97 -8.70
CA ASN A 154 -3.01 10.95 -9.44
C ASN A 154 -2.39 11.22 -10.83
N THR A 155 -2.50 10.24 -11.73
CA THR A 155 -1.86 10.26 -13.06
C THR A 155 -2.35 11.41 -13.96
N GLU A 156 -3.64 11.76 -13.90
CA GLU A 156 -4.21 12.87 -14.68
C GLU A 156 -3.61 14.23 -14.29
N ASP A 157 -3.55 14.50 -12.99
CA ASP A 157 -2.95 15.73 -12.47
C ASP A 157 -1.45 15.75 -12.71
N ALA A 158 -0.76 14.61 -12.59
CA ALA A 158 0.66 14.50 -12.88
C ALA A 158 0.98 14.91 -14.33
N ASP A 159 0.27 14.38 -15.32
CA ASP A 159 0.45 14.72 -16.74
C ASP A 159 0.06 16.19 -17.02
N ARG A 160 -0.98 16.69 -16.35
CA ARG A 160 -1.36 18.11 -16.43
C ARG A 160 -0.24 19.03 -15.93
N TRP A 161 0.33 18.77 -14.75
CA TRP A 161 1.41 19.57 -14.19
C TRP A 161 2.69 19.46 -15.01
N ALA A 162 3.02 18.28 -15.52
CA ALA A 162 4.18 18.07 -16.38
C ALA A 162 4.09 18.90 -17.68
N ARG A 163 2.91 18.94 -18.33
CA ARG A 163 2.69 19.81 -19.51
C ARG A 163 2.84 21.30 -19.19
N LEU A 164 2.37 21.72 -18.01
CA LEU A 164 2.52 23.12 -17.60
C LEU A 164 3.99 23.45 -17.32
N ALA A 165 4.74 22.54 -16.72
CA ALA A 165 6.18 22.68 -16.51
C ALA A 165 6.94 22.79 -17.83
N GLU A 166 6.62 21.95 -18.82
CA GLU A 166 7.20 21.98 -20.16
C GLU A 166 6.94 23.31 -20.87
N ARG A 167 5.70 23.80 -20.85
CA ARG A 167 5.37 25.12 -21.42
C ARG A 167 6.12 26.26 -20.74
N ALA A 168 6.30 26.17 -19.43
CA ALA A 168 7.05 27.16 -18.66
C ALA A 168 8.57 27.05 -18.87
N LEU A 169 9.07 25.87 -19.26
CA LEU A 169 10.45 25.67 -19.70
C LEU A 169 10.72 26.35 -21.04
N ASP A 170 9.76 26.28 -21.96
CA ASP A 170 9.91 26.77 -23.34
C ASP A 170 9.45 28.23 -23.52
N GLU A 171 9.09 28.94 -22.44
CA GLU A 171 8.63 30.33 -22.50
C GLU A 171 9.77 31.31 -22.93
N PRO A 172 9.57 32.12 -23.98
CA PRO A 172 10.58 33.06 -24.45
C PRO A 172 10.93 34.12 -23.40
N GLY A 173 12.23 34.42 -23.22
CA GLY A 173 12.68 35.48 -22.31
C GLY A 173 12.73 35.08 -20.83
N ARG A 174 12.63 33.78 -20.52
CA ARG A 174 12.81 33.26 -19.16
C ARG A 174 14.26 33.48 -18.66
N PRO A 175 14.44 33.89 -17.38
CA PRO A 175 15.77 33.88 -16.75
C PRO A 175 16.36 32.46 -16.76
N HIS A 176 17.57 32.31 -17.28
CA HIS A 176 18.26 31.02 -17.28
C HIS A 176 18.69 30.67 -15.85
N THR A 177 18.22 29.52 -15.35
CA THR A 177 18.54 29.02 -14.00
C THR A 177 19.81 28.15 -13.98
N GLY A 178 20.58 28.15 -15.07
CA GLY A 178 21.73 27.29 -15.28
C GLY A 178 21.36 26.00 -16.02
N GLU A 179 22.29 25.52 -16.85
CA GLU A 179 22.10 24.39 -17.75
C GLU A 179 21.75 23.09 -17.02
N LYS A 180 22.42 22.81 -15.89
CA LYS A 180 22.17 21.61 -15.07
C LYS A 180 20.78 21.61 -14.41
N GLU A 181 20.32 22.75 -13.89
CA GLU A 181 18.99 22.83 -13.27
C GLU A 181 17.89 22.69 -14.33
N GLU A 182 18.05 23.33 -15.49
CA GLU A 182 17.11 23.15 -16.59
C GLU A 182 17.05 21.69 -17.07
N ALA A 183 18.19 21.04 -17.25
CA ALA A 183 18.26 19.63 -17.62
C ALA A 183 17.59 18.74 -16.56
N THR A 184 17.74 19.06 -15.27
CA THR A 184 17.06 18.36 -14.16
C THR A 184 15.53 18.47 -14.27
N VAL A 185 15.02 19.68 -14.51
CA VAL A 185 13.57 19.90 -14.65
C VAL A 185 13.04 19.21 -15.89
N ARG A 186 13.73 19.29 -17.04
CA ARG A 186 13.35 18.59 -18.27
C ARG A 186 13.32 17.08 -18.08
N LEU A 187 14.33 16.53 -17.41
CA LEU A 187 14.39 15.10 -17.07
C LEU A 187 13.16 14.66 -16.29
N LEU A 188 12.84 15.39 -15.21
CA LEU A 188 11.68 15.08 -14.35
C LEU A 188 10.36 15.17 -15.11
N VAL A 189 10.18 16.21 -15.93
CA VAL A 189 8.98 16.40 -16.76
C VAL A 189 8.78 15.23 -17.71
N HIS A 190 9.83 14.83 -18.45
CA HIS A 190 9.71 13.75 -19.41
C HIS A 190 9.55 12.38 -18.74
N TRP A 191 10.19 12.17 -17.58
CA TRP A 191 9.96 10.99 -16.75
C TRP A 191 8.49 10.85 -16.33
N VAL A 192 7.88 11.92 -15.80
CA VAL A 192 6.46 11.89 -15.42
C VAL A 192 5.59 11.59 -16.63
N ARG A 193 5.83 12.27 -17.76
CA ARG A 193 5.03 12.06 -18.98
C ARG A 193 5.14 10.63 -19.52
N ALA A 194 6.32 10.01 -19.44
CA ALA A 194 6.49 8.60 -19.79
C ALA A 194 5.74 7.69 -18.82
N ALA A 195 5.69 8.01 -17.52
CA ALA A 195 4.96 7.22 -16.51
C ALA A 195 3.44 7.30 -16.64
N THR A 196 2.89 8.45 -17.02
CA THR A 196 1.43 8.65 -17.08
C THR A 196 0.80 8.14 -18.37
N ARG A 197 1.59 7.81 -19.39
CA ARG A 197 1.09 7.47 -20.72
C ARG A 197 1.32 6.01 -21.08
N THR A 198 0.52 5.16 -20.46
CA THR A 198 0.32 3.77 -20.89
C THR A 198 -0.83 3.72 -21.89
N THR A 199 -0.65 3.02 -23.01
CA THR A 199 -1.67 2.80 -24.04
C THR A 199 -2.78 1.86 -23.53
N PRO A 200 -3.95 1.80 -24.20
CA PRO A 200 -5.03 0.87 -23.85
C PRO A 200 -4.64 -0.62 -23.89
N ALA A 201 -3.54 -0.96 -24.54
CA ALA A 201 -2.96 -2.30 -24.58
C ALA A 201 -1.86 -2.52 -23.52
N GLY A 202 -1.65 -1.56 -22.62
CA GLY A 202 -0.59 -1.60 -21.61
C GLY A 202 0.81 -1.20 -22.11
N ALA A 203 1.02 -1.05 -23.43
CA ALA A 203 2.30 -0.61 -24.00
C ALA A 203 2.54 0.89 -23.76
N GLU A 204 3.77 1.35 -23.53
CA GLU A 204 4.06 2.77 -23.29
C GLU A 204 3.96 3.66 -24.55
N ASP A 205 3.63 4.96 -24.39
CA ASP A 205 3.71 5.97 -25.46
C ASP A 205 5.17 6.15 -25.92
N GLU A 206 5.52 5.54 -27.07
CA GLU A 206 6.87 5.58 -27.66
C GLU A 206 7.43 7.00 -27.81
N THR A 207 6.57 8.00 -28.04
CA THR A 207 6.99 9.41 -28.15
C THR A 207 7.41 9.98 -26.80
N ALA A 208 6.64 9.70 -25.75
CA ALA A 208 6.97 10.09 -24.38
C ALA A 208 8.25 9.39 -23.92
N MET A 209 8.38 8.10 -24.25
CA MET A 209 9.55 7.31 -23.89
C MET A 209 10.81 7.85 -24.59
N THR A 210 10.76 8.09 -25.89
CA THR A 210 11.87 8.69 -26.66
C THR A 210 12.31 10.03 -26.09
N SER A 211 11.35 10.85 -25.63
CA SER A 211 11.63 12.16 -25.04
C SER A 211 12.34 12.03 -23.69
N PHE A 212 11.92 11.09 -22.84
CA PHE A 212 12.60 10.82 -21.57
C PHE A 212 14.00 10.24 -21.79
N ALA A 213 14.18 9.28 -22.71
CA ALA A 213 15.50 8.74 -23.04
C ALA A 213 16.46 9.82 -23.59
N ARG A 214 15.96 10.81 -24.34
CA ARG A 214 16.75 11.96 -24.80
C ARG A 214 17.13 12.87 -23.64
N ALA A 215 16.19 13.18 -22.74
CA ALA A 215 16.45 14.01 -21.58
C ALA A 215 17.44 13.36 -20.60
N ALA A 216 17.34 12.05 -20.40
CA ALA A 216 18.27 11.28 -19.57
C ALA A 216 19.70 11.33 -20.11
N ARG A 217 19.88 11.12 -21.42
CA ARG A 217 21.20 11.24 -22.06
C ARG A 217 21.79 12.63 -21.92
N HIS A 218 21.01 13.66 -22.25
CA HIS A 218 21.45 15.05 -22.14
C HIS A 218 21.84 15.42 -20.69
N PHE A 219 21.04 14.98 -19.71
CA PHE A 219 21.39 15.19 -18.31
C PHE A 219 22.68 14.45 -17.91
N SER A 220 22.88 13.22 -18.39
CA SER A 220 24.11 12.45 -18.16
C SER A 220 25.34 13.13 -18.74
N GLU A 221 25.23 13.72 -19.94
CA GLU A 221 26.31 14.49 -20.58
C GLU A 221 26.72 15.70 -19.73
N ILE A 222 25.77 16.36 -19.05
CA ILE A 222 26.01 17.54 -18.21
C ILE A 222 26.52 17.15 -16.81
N ALA A 223 25.87 16.17 -16.18
CA ALA A 223 26.07 15.85 -14.76
C ALA A 223 27.03 14.68 -14.52
N GLY A 224 27.34 13.91 -15.56
CA GLY A 224 28.10 12.66 -15.52
C GLY A 224 27.22 11.43 -15.33
N ASP A 225 27.70 10.29 -15.84
CA ASP A 225 27.00 8.99 -15.77
C ASP A 225 26.87 8.47 -14.32
N GLY A 226 27.85 8.77 -13.46
CA GLY A 226 27.82 8.43 -12.04
C GLY A 226 26.90 9.31 -11.19
N HIS A 227 26.25 10.32 -11.78
CA HIS A 227 25.34 11.18 -11.03
C HIS A 227 24.06 10.42 -10.65
N ARG A 228 23.58 10.63 -9.42
CA ARG A 228 22.40 9.92 -8.87
C ARG A 228 21.19 9.92 -9.82
N LEU A 229 20.84 11.08 -10.38
CA LEU A 229 19.71 11.20 -11.32
C LEU A 229 19.96 10.53 -12.67
N SER A 230 21.21 10.47 -13.15
CA SER A 230 21.57 9.76 -14.38
C SER A 230 21.34 8.27 -14.19
N LEU A 231 21.84 7.70 -13.08
CA LEU A 231 21.64 6.30 -12.75
C LEU A 231 20.17 5.95 -12.50
N SER A 232 19.41 6.80 -11.78
CA SER A 232 17.97 6.61 -11.60
C SER A 232 17.22 6.59 -12.93
N SER A 233 17.59 7.47 -13.86
CA SER A 233 16.95 7.53 -15.18
C SER A 233 17.31 6.31 -16.03
N ALA A 234 18.56 5.86 -15.98
CA ALA A 234 19.00 4.63 -16.65
C ALA A 234 18.30 3.39 -16.09
N PHE A 235 18.14 3.31 -14.77
CA PHE A 235 17.36 2.27 -14.10
C PHE A 235 15.91 2.25 -14.60
N ASP A 236 15.22 3.40 -14.59
CA ASP A 236 13.83 3.49 -15.03
C ASP A 236 13.66 3.13 -16.51
N LEU A 237 14.60 3.56 -17.36
CA LEU A 237 14.63 3.20 -18.79
C LEU A 237 14.79 1.69 -18.99
N ALA A 238 15.69 1.05 -18.24
CA ALA A 238 15.91 -0.39 -18.33
C ALA A 238 14.69 -1.18 -17.84
N LEU A 239 14.11 -0.78 -16.69
CA LEU A 239 12.92 -1.42 -16.13
C LEU A 239 11.71 -1.33 -17.08
N ARG A 240 11.51 -0.18 -17.72
CA ARG A 240 10.45 0.00 -18.73
C ARG A 240 10.69 -0.83 -19.97
N ALA A 241 11.92 -0.87 -20.46
CA ALA A 241 12.27 -1.71 -21.61
C ALA A 241 11.99 -3.20 -21.37
N ILE A 242 12.17 -3.68 -20.14
CA ILE A 242 11.77 -5.04 -19.74
C ILE A 242 10.25 -5.19 -19.80
N ARG A 243 9.50 -4.31 -19.13
CA ARG A 243 8.02 -4.38 -19.08
C ARG A 243 7.36 -4.28 -20.45
N ASP A 244 7.83 -3.37 -21.30
CA ASP A 244 7.34 -3.22 -22.67
C ASP A 244 7.62 -4.46 -23.51
N ALA A 245 8.80 -5.07 -23.32
CA ALA A 245 9.16 -6.30 -24.02
C ALA A 245 8.28 -7.47 -23.58
N ASP A 246 7.98 -7.60 -22.29
CA ASP A 246 7.09 -8.65 -21.78
C ASP A 246 5.65 -8.43 -22.27
N ALA A 247 5.17 -7.19 -22.26
CA ALA A 247 3.83 -6.84 -22.76
C ALA A 247 3.67 -7.04 -24.27
N THR A 248 4.75 -7.00 -25.04
CA THR A 248 4.75 -7.13 -26.51
C THR A 248 5.33 -8.46 -27.01
N ASP A 249 5.61 -9.40 -26.11
CA ASP A 249 6.19 -10.73 -26.39
C ASP A 249 7.50 -10.65 -27.21
N ARG A 250 8.43 -9.81 -26.75
CA ARG A 250 9.74 -9.55 -27.37
C ARG A 250 10.90 -9.98 -26.47
N PRO A 251 11.17 -11.29 -26.35
CA PRO A 251 12.12 -11.82 -25.37
C PRO A 251 13.57 -11.29 -25.53
N GLU A 252 14.01 -10.99 -26.76
CA GLU A 252 15.33 -10.39 -27.01
C GLU A 252 15.44 -8.96 -26.44
N GLN A 253 14.35 -8.20 -26.49
CA GLN A 253 14.31 -6.83 -25.95
C GLN A 253 14.29 -6.86 -24.41
N ALA A 254 13.57 -7.83 -23.83
CA ALA A 254 13.59 -8.07 -22.39
C ALA A 254 15.01 -8.46 -21.91
N ALA A 255 15.70 -9.32 -22.64
CA ALA A 255 17.08 -9.71 -22.33
C ALA A 255 18.06 -8.51 -22.32
N ARG A 256 17.97 -7.62 -23.32
CA ARG A 256 18.79 -6.39 -23.34
C ARG A 256 18.42 -5.43 -22.21
N GLY A 257 17.14 -5.33 -21.86
CA GLY A 257 16.68 -4.54 -20.71
C GLY A 257 17.28 -5.06 -19.40
N ARG A 258 17.33 -6.39 -19.22
CA ARG A 258 17.97 -7.04 -18.05
C ARG A 258 19.47 -6.79 -18.00
N GLU A 259 20.19 -6.96 -19.11
CA GLU A 259 21.63 -6.65 -19.19
C GLU A 259 21.91 -5.18 -18.82
N ALA A 260 21.10 -4.24 -19.34
CA ALA A 260 21.23 -2.84 -18.98
C ALA A 260 20.96 -2.60 -17.49
N LEU A 261 19.95 -3.28 -16.92
CA LEU A 261 19.63 -3.18 -15.50
C LEU A 261 20.73 -3.75 -14.60
N GLU A 262 21.37 -4.84 -15.01
CA GLU A 262 22.53 -5.42 -14.33
C GLU A 262 23.71 -4.44 -14.31
N ILE A 263 24.05 -3.86 -15.46
CA ILE A 263 25.11 -2.84 -15.56
C ILE A 263 24.81 -1.65 -14.64
N VAL A 264 23.57 -1.14 -14.65
CA VAL A 264 23.16 -0.05 -13.75
C VAL A 264 23.25 -0.46 -12.29
N GLY A 265 22.79 -1.66 -11.93
CA GLY A 265 22.86 -2.19 -10.57
C GLY A 265 24.29 -2.32 -10.05
N LEU A 266 25.21 -2.81 -10.89
CA LEU A 266 26.65 -2.86 -10.60
C LEU A 266 27.24 -1.47 -10.43
N HIS A 267 26.88 -0.52 -11.29
CA HIS A 267 27.39 0.85 -11.23
C HIS A 267 26.90 1.60 -9.98
N VAL A 268 25.63 1.43 -9.62
CA VAL A 268 25.07 1.97 -8.37
C VAL A 268 25.77 1.34 -7.16
N SER A 269 25.96 0.02 -7.17
CA SER A 269 26.64 -0.68 -6.08
C SER A 269 28.08 -0.21 -5.89
N ALA A 270 28.81 0.02 -6.98
CA ALA A 270 30.18 0.52 -6.94
C ALA A 270 30.27 1.99 -6.48
N THR A 271 29.29 2.82 -6.86
CA THR A 271 29.29 4.26 -6.57
C THR A 271 28.73 4.59 -5.19
N TYR A 272 27.65 3.90 -4.78
CA TYR A 272 26.85 4.23 -3.59
C TYR A 272 26.76 3.10 -2.56
N GLY A 273 27.34 1.93 -2.86
CA GLY A 273 27.29 0.75 -1.99
C GLY A 273 26.17 -0.22 -2.37
N THR A 274 26.34 -1.48 -1.98
CA THR A 274 25.42 -2.60 -2.28
C THR A 274 24.07 -2.51 -1.57
N GLU A 275 23.99 -1.68 -0.54
CA GLU A 275 22.79 -1.41 0.25
C GLU A 275 22.04 -0.17 -0.23
N ASP A 276 22.53 0.54 -1.27
CA ASP A 276 21.78 1.66 -1.82
C ASP A 276 20.41 1.16 -2.34
N PRO A 277 19.31 1.87 -2.06
CA PRO A 277 17.96 1.43 -2.45
C PRO A 277 17.84 1.09 -3.93
N ARG A 278 18.53 1.81 -4.81
CA ARG A 278 18.50 1.55 -6.26
C ARG A 278 19.23 0.26 -6.64
N ALA A 279 20.32 -0.07 -5.94
CA ALA A 279 21.04 -1.33 -6.13
C ALA A 279 20.18 -2.51 -5.67
N LEU A 280 19.53 -2.37 -4.51
CA LEU A 280 18.58 -3.37 -4.00
C LEU A 280 17.40 -3.57 -4.96
N ALA A 281 16.83 -2.49 -5.50
CA ALA A 281 15.75 -2.56 -6.47
C ALA A 281 16.17 -3.27 -7.77
N ALA A 282 17.36 -2.95 -8.30
CA ALA A 282 17.88 -3.59 -9.51
C ALA A 282 18.06 -5.09 -9.30
N ARG A 283 18.67 -5.48 -8.19
CA ARG A 283 18.87 -6.88 -7.83
C ARG A 283 17.54 -7.62 -7.62
N ALA A 284 16.55 -6.99 -6.99
CA ALA A 284 15.23 -7.59 -6.80
C ALA A 284 14.55 -7.88 -8.15
N VAL A 285 14.55 -6.91 -9.07
CA VAL A 285 13.98 -7.08 -10.42
C VAL A 285 14.72 -8.16 -11.21
N LEU A 286 16.05 -8.20 -11.13
CA LEU A 286 16.85 -9.24 -11.80
C LEU A 286 16.55 -10.63 -11.23
N ALA A 287 16.49 -10.77 -9.90
CA ALA A 287 16.14 -12.04 -9.25
C ALA A 287 14.73 -12.52 -9.63
N ASN A 288 13.75 -11.61 -9.70
CA ASN A 288 12.40 -11.94 -10.18
C ASN A 288 12.42 -12.42 -11.64
N ALA A 289 13.15 -11.74 -12.51
CA ALA A 289 13.21 -12.13 -13.91
C ALA A 289 13.94 -13.48 -14.11
N GLU A 290 14.94 -13.79 -13.28
CA GLU A 290 15.57 -15.12 -13.24
C GLU A 290 14.57 -16.20 -12.80
N LEU A 291 13.73 -15.92 -11.80
CA LEU A 291 12.69 -16.84 -11.34
C LEU A 291 11.64 -17.11 -12.42
N GLU A 292 11.19 -16.07 -13.12
CA GLU A 292 10.23 -16.18 -14.22
C GLU A 292 10.80 -16.96 -15.41
N ALA A 293 12.11 -16.87 -15.66
CA ALA A 293 12.78 -17.62 -16.72
C ALA A 293 13.01 -19.10 -16.39
N THR A 294 12.81 -19.53 -15.14
CA THR A 294 12.98 -20.92 -14.71
C THR A 294 11.65 -21.69 -14.69
N ASP A 295 11.44 -22.53 -15.71
CA ASP A 295 10.18 -23.27 -15.93
C ASP A 295 9.94 -24.46 -14.98
N ALA A 296 10.97 -24.97 -14.30
CA ALA A 296 10.88 -26.17 -13.45
C ALA A 296 11.11 -25.86 -11.97
N GLU A 297 10.21 -26.33 -11.09
CA GLU A 297 10.36 -26.24 -9.62
C GLU A 297 11.67 -26.89 -9.11
N SER A 298 12.25 -27.82 -9.89
CA SER A 298 13.47 -28.54 -9.58
C SER A 298 14.75 -27.92 -10.16
N ASP A 299 14.68 -26.74 -10.78
CA ASP A 299 15.85 -26.04 -11.32
C ASP A 299 16.72 -25.43 -10.18
N PRO A 300 18.02 -25.79 -10.07
CA PRO A 300 18.95 -25.14 -9.12
C PRO A 300 19.02 -23.61 -9.27
N GLY A 301 18.79 -23.10 -10.48
CA GLY A 301 18.71 -21.65 -10.76
C GLY A 301 17.55 -20.99 -10.02
N ARG A 302 16.40 -21.67 -9.94
CA ARG A 302 15.21 -21.17 -9.21
C ARG A 302 15.48 -21.04 -7.72
N SER A 303 16.16 -22.04 -7.12
CA SER A 303 16.54 -22.00 -5.70
C SER A 303 17.54 -20.87 -5.40
N THR A 304 18.47 -20.61 -6.32
CA THR A 304 19.46 -19.53 -6.18
C THR A 304 18.81 -18.15 -6.27
N ALA A 305 17.95 -17.93 -7.26
CA ALA A 305 17.25 -16.66 -7.45
C ALA A 305 16.28 -16.38 -6.29
N LEU A 306 15.65 -17.42 -5.74
CA LEU A 306 14.81 -17.30 -4.56
C LEU A 306 15.58 -16.89 -3.31
N ALA A 307 16.71 -17.56 -3.05
CA ALA A 307 17.59 -17.21 -1.92
C ALA A 307 18.14 -15.77 -2.06
N ALA A 308 18.44 -15.34 -3.29
CA ALA A 308 18.80 -13.97 -3.57
C ALA A 308 17.66 -13.00 -3.23
N LEU A 309 16.43 -13.29 -3.66
CA LEU A 309 15.26 -12.46 -3.38
C LEU A 309 14.94 -12.37 -1.88
N GLU A 310 15.10 -13.46 -1.12
CA GLU A 310 14.96 -13.43 0.35
C GLU A 310 16.00 -12.54 1.01
N HIS A 311 17.28 -12.69 0.61
CA HIS A 311 18.34 -11.83 1.12
C HIS A 311 18.08 -10.36 0.78
N ILE A 312 17.61 -10.06 -0.44
CA ILE A 312 17.30 -8.70 -0.87
C ILE A 312 16.11 -8.14 -0.10
N ALA A 313 15.06 -8.93 0.15
CA ALA A 313 13.93 -8.52 0.97
C ALA A 313 14.38 -8.15 2.39
N GLY A 314 15.18 -9.01 3.05
CA GLY A 314 15.73 -8.72 4.37
C GLY A 314 16.62 -7.48 4.40
N ALA A 315 17.50 -7.31 3.42
CA ALA A 315 18.35 -6.12 3.30
C ALA A 315 17.53 -4.84 3.06
N THR A 316 16.50 -4.91 2.19
CA THR A 316 15.63 -3.77 1.88
C THR A 316 14.84 -3.35 3.11
N SER A 317 14.25 -4.29 3.84
CA SER A 317 13.57 -4.02 5.11
C SER A 317 14.49 -3.46 6.18
N ALA A 318 15.75 -3.93 6.26
CA ALA A 318 16.73 -3.42 7.22
C ALA A 318 17.18 -1.99 6.90
N VAL A 319 17.34 -1.65 5.62
CA VAL A 319 17.81 -0.33 5.17
C VAL A 319 16.69 0.70 5.14
N LEU A 320 15.52 0.34 4.59
CA LEU A 320 14.41 1.27 4.32
C LEU A 320 13.27 1.19 5.34
N GLY A 321 13.28 0.18 6.20
CA GLY A 321 12.15 -0.17 7.06
C GLY A 321 11.17 -1.12 6.37
N VAL A 322 10.41 -1.86 7.19
CA VAL A 322 9.51 -2.93 6.70
C VAL A 322 8.33 -2.39 5.89
N ASP A 323 7.80 -1.22 6.26
CA ASP A 323 6.65 -0.60 5.62
C ASP A 323 6.99 0.25 4.38
N HIS A 324 8.28 0.36 4.01
CA HIS A 324 8.67 1.14 2.85
C HIS A 324 8.14 0.51 1.56
N PRO A 325 7.65 1.28 0.57
CA PRO A 325 7.05 0.74 -0.66
C PRO A 325 7.94 -0.26 -1.41
N GLN A 326 9.25 -0.02 -1.42
CA GLN A 326 10.22 -0.94 -2.03
C GLN A 326 10.38 -2.26 -1.24
N SER A 327 10.34 -2.20 0.09
CA SER A 327 10.37 -3.39 0.95
C SER A 327 9.12 -4.23 0.69
N LEU A 328 7.95 -3.59 0.69
CA LEU A 328 6.66 -4.23 0.39
C LEU A 328 6.63 -4.83 -1.02
N ALA A 329 7.14 -4.14 -2.04
CA ALA A 329 7.19 -4.67 -3.41
C ALA A 329 8.11 -5.90 -3.53
N THR A 330 9.23 -5.92 -2.79
CA THR A 330 10.15 -7.06 -2.77
C THR A 330 9.55 -8.25 -2.01
N LEU A 331 8.86 -7.99 -0.90
CA LEU A 331 8.12 -9.00 -0.14
C LEU A 331 6.96 -9.58 -0.95
N ASP A 332 6.20 -8.76 -1.68
CA ASP A 332 5.15 -9.23 -2.59
C ASP A 332 5.74 -10.15 -3.66
N SER A 333 6.84 -9.71 -4.29
CA SER A 333 7.56 -10.53 -5.27
C SER A 333 7.97 -11.88 -4.69
N ARG A 334 8.50 -11.92 -3.46
CA ARG A 334 8.88 -13.16 -2.76
C ARG A 334 7.69 -14.04 -2.44
N ALA A 335 6.59 -13.45 -1.99
CA ALA A 335 5.37 -14.18 -1.72
C ALA A 335 4.81 -14.80 -3.02
N ARG A 336 5.20 -14.27 -4.22
CA ARG A 336 5.05 -14.81 -5.61
C ARG A 336 5.10 -16.33 -5.68
N ILE A 337 5.97 -16.85 -4.84
CA ILE A 337 6.67 -18.09 -5.03
C ILE A 337 6.15 -19.06 -3.96
N PRO A 338 5.76 -20.30 -4.34
CA PRO A 338 5.11 -21.25 -3.45
C PRO A 338 5.78 -21.40 -2.08
N ALA A 339 4.95 -21.64 -1.07
CA ALA A 339 5.26 -21.61 0.36
C ALA A 339 6.17 -22.75 0.88
N ASP A 340 6.67 -23.61 0.00
CA ASP A 340 7.40 -24.84 0.38
C ASP A 340 8.81 -24.58 0.94
N LEU A 341 9.23 -23.31 1.01
CA LEU A 341 10.51 -22.91 1.56
C LEU A 341 10.30 -22.03 2.80
N PRO A 342 10.85 -22.44 3.97
CA PRO A 342 10.68 -21.71 5.22
C PRO A 342 11.29 -20.32 5.09
N SER A 343 10.45 -19.29 5.16
CA SER A 343 10.88 -17.91 5.24
C SER A 343 11.39 -17.61 6.65
N SER A 344 12.55 -16.97 6.74
CA SER A 344 13.06 -16.37 7.99
C SER A 344 12.65 -14.89 8.14
N LEU A 345 11.92 -14.35 7.16
CA LEU A 345 11.51 -12.95 7.15
C LEU A 345 10.26 -12.75 8.02
N GLU A 346 10.32 -11.79 8.95
CA GLU A 346 9.14 -11.29 9.64
C GLU A 346 8.26 -10.53 8.64
N LEU A 347 7.04 -11.03 8.40
CA LEU A 347 6.07 -10.33 7.54
C LEU A 347 5.44 -9.14 8.29
N PRO A 348 5.20 -8.01 7.63
CA PRO A 348 4.54 -6.86 8.23
C PRO A 348 3.04 -7.09 8.45
N TYR A 349 2.50 -6.41 9.46
CA TYR A 349 1.05 -6.15 9.56
C TYR A 349 0.69 -4.93 8.69
N HIS A 350 0.67 -5.13 7.38
CA HIS A 350 0.35 -4.08 6.41
C HIS A 350 -1.11 -4.17 5.93
N ILE A 351 -1.76 -3.02 5.80
CA ILE A 351 -3.11 -2.88 5.23
C ILE A 351 -2.96 -2.10 3.92
N ASP A 352 -3.28 -2.75 2.80
CA ASP A 352 -3.20 -2.13 1.47
C ASP A 352 -4.25 -1.01 1.34
N HIS A 353 -5.45 -1.25 1.89
CA HIS A 353 -6.54 -0.31 1.80
C HIS A 353 -7.56 -0.49 2.94
N LEU A 354 -8.10 0.62 3.42
CA LEU A 354 -9.17 0.68 4.41
C LEU A 354 -10.43 1.26 3.77
N TYR A 355 -11.46 0.42 3.57
CA TYR A 355 -12.76 0.85 3.08
C TYR A 355 -13.65 1.28 4.24
N LEU A 356 -14.24 2.47 4.14
CA LEU A 356 -15.24 3.00 5.07
C LEU A 356 -16.66 2.81 4.51
N PRO A 357 -17.74 2.95 5.32
CA PRO A 357 -19.11 2.64 4.89
C PRO A 357 -19.55 3.31 3.58
N GLN A 358 -19.03 4.51 3.30
CA GLN A 358 -19.27 5.25 2.07
C GLN A 358 -18.59 4.65 0.82
N ASP A 359 -17.55 3.82 0.98
CA ASP A 359 -16.72 3.26 -0.11
C ASP A 359 -17.29 1.93 -0.63
N GLY A 360 -18.59 1.67 -0.42
CA GLY A 360 -19.21 0.39 -0.68
C GLY A 360 -19.09 -0.11 -2.12
N GLU A 361 -19.16 0.79 -3.11
CA GLU A 361 -19.01 0.46 -4.53
C GLU A 361 -17.55 0.10 -4.88
N GLU A 362 -16.58 0.90 -4.43
CA GLU A 362 -15.16 0.65 -4.67
C GLU A 362 -14.72 -0.67 -4.04
N ARG A 363 -15.12 -0.90 -2.79
CA ARG A 363 -14.92 -2.17 -2.07
C ARG A 363 -15.50 -3.36 -2.84
N ASN A 364 -16.74 -3.23 -3.32
CA ASN A 364 -17.38 -4.30 -4.09
C ASN A 364 -16.66 -4.57 -5.41
N ALA A 365 -16.21 -3.51 -6.10
CA ALA A 365 -15.43 -3.64 -7.32
C ALA A 365 -14.10 -4.35 -7.06
N ALA A 366 -13.40 -4.01 -5.98
CA ALA A 366 -12.16 -4.67 -5.59
C ALA A 366 -12.34 -6.17 -5.28
N LYS A 367 -13.39 -6.54 -4.55
CA LYS A 367 -13.73 -7.97 -4.31
C LYS A 367 -14.07 -8.73 -5.58
N LYS A 368 -14.88 -8.13 -6.46
CA LYS A 368 -15.22 -8.73 -7.77
C LYS A 368 -13.96 -8.95 -8.60
N GLU A 369 -13.06 -7.98 -8.63
CA GLU A 369 -11.80 -8.09 -9.34
C GLU A 369 -10.90 -9.20 -8.77
N ALA A 370 -10.81 -9.31 -7.44
CA ALA A 370 -10.07 -10.38 -6.79
C ALA A 370 -10.63 -11.77 -7.17
N LEU A 371 -11.95 -11.93 -7.17
CA LEU A 371 -12.61 -13.18 -7.60
C LEU A 371 -12.42 -13.49 -9.09
N ARG A 372 -12.32 -12.47 -9.95
CA ARG A 372 -12.03 -12.68 -11.38
C ARG A 372 -10.61 -13.14 -11.65
N LYS A 373 -9.66 -12.61 -10.88
CA LYS A 373 -8.24 -12.94 -10.97
C LYS A 373 -7.88 -14.28 -10.34
N GLU A 374 -8.66 -14.74 -9.37
CA GLU A 374 -8.40 -16.03 -8.72
C GLU A 374 -8.46 -17.17 -9.74
N GLY A 375 -7.41 -17.99 -9.74
CA GLY A 375 -7.25 -19.11 -10.66
C GLY A 375 -7.41 -20.49 -10.02
N SER A 376 -7.45 -20.58 -8.69
CA SER A 376 -7.34 -21.86 -7.98
C SER A 376 -8.37 -22.04 -6.87
N LEU A 377 -8.37 -21.17 -5.85
CA LEU A 377 -9.09 -21.41 -4.61
C LEU A 377 -9.49 -20.10 -3.93
N VAL A 378 -10.78 -20.00 -3.63
CA VAL A 378 -11.38 -18.94 -2.81
C VAL A 378 -11.82 -19.53 -1.49
N ARG A 379 -11.45 -18.86 -0.40
CA ARG A 379 -11.86 -19.21 0.96
C ARG A 379 -12.72 -18.11 1.54
N LEU A 380 -13.91 -18.45 2.02
CA LEU A 380 -14.88 -17.51 2.55
C LEU A 380 -15.36 -17.94 3.93
N ILE A 381 -15.21 -17.04 4.90
CA ILE A 381 -15.90 -17.10 6.18
C ILE A 381 -16.91 -15.96 6.19
N ALA A 382 -18.18 -16.25 6.42
CA ALA A 382 -19.22 -15.24 6.53
C ALA A 382 -20.29 -15.68 7.52
N HIS A 383 -20.95 -14.76 8.21
CA HIS A 383 -22.02 -15.14 9.13
C HIS A 383 -23.19 -15.85 8.40
N GLY A 384 -23.61 -15.35 7.23
CA GLY A 384 -24.74 -15.91 6.48
C GLY A 384 -24.50 -16.24 4.99
N GLY A 385 -23.42 -15.77 4.35
CA GLY A 385 -23.09 -16.12 2.96
C GLY A 385 -24.00 -15.59 1.84
N ALA A 386 -25.11 -14.92 2.17
CA ALA A 386 -26.13 -14.50 1.19
C ALA A 386 -25.62 -13.66 0.00
N SER A 387 -24.66 -12.75 0.23
CA SER A 387 -24.10 -11.91 -0.84
C SER A 387 -23.38 -12.69 -1.95
N TYR A 388 -22.99 -13.94 -1.69
CA TYR A 388 -22.28 -14.82 -2.62
C TYR A 388 -23.21 -15.90 -3.19
N LEU A 389 -24.12 -16.46 -2.39
CA LEU A 389 -24.90 -17.64 -2.79
C LEU A 389 -26.31 -17.31 -3.30
N LEU A 390 -26.96 -16.24 -2.80
CA LEU A 390 -28.34 -15.92 -3.17
C LEU A 390 -28.42 -15.06 -4.44
N GLU A 391 -29.38 -15.40 -5.30
CA GLU A 391 -29.65 -14.64 -6.51
C GLU A 391 -30.14 -13.23 -6.19
N GLY A 392 -31.17 -13.08 -5.32
CA GLY A 392 -31.75 -11.77 -4.98
C GLY A 392 -30.80 -10.75 -4.35
N ALA A 393 -29.64 -11.17 -3.84
CA ALA A 393 -28.61 -10.25 -3.34
C ALA A 393 -27.70 -9.69 -4.46
N HIS A 394 -27.59 -10.38 -5.60
CA HIS A 394 -26.85 -10.05 -6.85
C HIS A 394 -25.44 -9.42 -6.73
N ARG A 395 -24.81 -9.44 -5.54
CA ARG A 395 -23.59 -8.67 -5.31
C ARG A 395 -22.34 -9.38 -5.82
N PHE A 396 -22.11 -10.62 -5.39
CA PHE A 396 -20.92 -11.40 -5.76
C PHE A 396 -21.25 -12.71 -6.49
N ARG A 397 -22.50 -13.19 -6.41
CA ARG A 397 -22.94 -14.43 -7.07
C ARG A 397 -22.57 -14.53 -8.56
N PRO A 398 -22.81 -13.51 -9.42
CA PRO A 398 -22.46 -13.63 -10.83
C PRO A 398 -20.96 -13.91 -11.06
N VAL A 399 -20.09 -13.22 -10.31
CA VAL A 399 -18.63 -13.39 -10.45
C VAL A 399 -18.16 -14.72 -9.85
N MET A 400 -18.82 -15.19 -8.79
CA MET A 400 -18.57 -16.53 -8.25
C MET A 400 -18.93 -17.62 -9.27
N LEU A 401 -20.05 -17.49 -9.98
CA LEU A 401 -20.43 -18.43 -11.05
C LEU A 401 -19.40 -18.42 -12.19
N GLU A 402 -18.97 -17.24 -12.64
CA GLU A 402 -17.89 -17.10 -13.63
C GLU A 402 -16.60 -17.80 -13.17
N ALA A 403 -16.27 -17.74 -11.88
CA ALA A 403 -15.09 -18.40 -11.32
C ALA A 403 -15.24 -19.93 -11.23
N LEU A 404 -16.41 -20.42 -10.80
CA LEU A 404 -16.73 -21.86 -10.78
C LEU A 404 -16.71 -22.47 -12.19
N GLU A 405 -17.17 -21.74 -13.21
CA GLU A 405 -17.07 -22.14 -14.62
C GLU A 405 -15.61 -22.25 -15.09
N ARG A 406 -14.69 -21.49 -14.50
CA ARG A 406 -13.23 -21.60 -14.71
C ARG A 406 -12.56 -22.65 -13.82
N HIS A 407 -13.34 -23.49 -13.12
CA HIS A 407 -12.85 -24.52 -12.19
C HIS A 407 -12.10 -23.98 -10.96
N VAL A 408 -12.39 -22.75 -10.52
CA VAL A 408 -11.92 -22.24 -9.24
C VAL A 408 -12.69 -22.93 -8.10
N HIS A 409 -11.97 -23.44 -7.11
CA HIS A 409 -12.58 -24.06 -5.93
C HIS A 409 -13.07 -23.01 -4.92
N PHE A 410 -14.22 -23.26 -4.29
CA PHE A 410 -14.78 -22.42 -3.23
C PHE A 410 -14.94 -23.22 -1.94
N GLU A 411 -14.26 -22.80 -0.89
CA GLU A 411 -14.42 -23.31 0.48
C GLU A 411 -15.14 -22.27 1.34
N ILE A 412 -16.38 -22.55 1.72
CA ILE A 412 -17.27 -21.59 2.40
C ILE A 412 -17.60 -22.10 3.81
N ILE A 413 -17.43 -21.24 4.82
CA ILE A 413 -17.86 -21.46 6.19
C ILE A 413 -18.94 -20.43 6.53
N ILE A 414 -20.11 -20.90 6.96
CA ILE A 414 -21.14 -20.04 7.55
C ILE A 414 -21.54 -20.46 8.96
N SER A 415 -22.19 -19.53 9.66
CA SER A 415 -22.66 -19.75 11.03
C SER A 415 -23.80 -20.75 11.07
N ASN A 416 -23.71 -21.71 12.00
CA ASN A 416 -24.86 -22.52 12.41
C ASN A 416 -25.87 -21.62 13.15
N PRO A 417 -27.18 -21.63 12.82
CA PRO A 417 -28.20 -20.81 13.48
C PRO A 417 -28.44 -21.20 14.94
N TRP A 418 -28.05 -22.40 15.35
CA TRP A 418 -28.19 -22.93 16.70
C TRP A 418 -26.95 -22.68 17.58
N ASN A 419 -26.07 -21.75 17.19
CA ASN A 419 -24.91 -21.38 18.00
C ASN A 419 -25.28 -20.41 19.14
N SER A 420 -24.27 -19.97 19.90
CA SER A 420 -24.45 -19.05 21.02
C SER A 420 -25.04 -17.70 20.62
N LEU A 421 -25.01 -17.30 19.34
CA LEU A 421 -25.63 -16.05 18.90
C LEU A 421 -27.14 -16.15 18.72
N GLY A 422 -27.69 -17.36 18.62
CA GLY A 422 -29.13 -17.55 18.49
C GLY A 422 -29.93 -16.89 19.62
N VAL A 423 -29.35 -16.77 20.82
CA VAL A 423 -29.99 -16.11 21.98
C VAL A 423 -30.16 -14.59 21.84
N PHE A 424 -29.48 -13.97 20.87
CA PHE A 424 -29.56 -12.53 20.62
C PHE A 424 -30.51 -12.15 19.48
N ILE A 425 -31.08 -13.13 18.76
CA ILE A 425 -32.05 -12.85 17.69
C ILE A 425 -33.26 -12.11 18.28
N ASN A 426 -33.58 -10.93 17.72
CA ASN A 426 -34.79 -10.13 18.01
C ASN A 426 -34.96 -9.60 19.44
N ARG A 427 -33.94 -9.68 20.31
CA ARG A 427 -34.02 -9.18 21.69
C ARG A 427 -34.32 -7.68 21.78
N ASP A 428 -33.86 -6.91 20.80
CA ASP A 428 -34.02 -5.45 20.75
C ASP A 428 -35.26 -4.99 19.95
N LEU A 429 -35.81 -5.84 19.07
CA LEU A 429 -36.92 -5.49 18.18
C LEU A 429 -38.31 -5.83 18.75
N HIS A 430 -38.39 -6.80 19.68
CA HIS A 430 -39.63 -7.21 20.33
C HIS A 430 -39.44 -7.40 21.85
N PRO A 431 -39.28 -6.30 22.63
CA PRO A 431 -39.05 -6.37 24.08
C PRO A 431 -40.20 -7.05 24.84
N ASP A 432 -41.37 -7.18 24.23
CA ASP A 432 -42.59 -7.77 24.83
C ASP A 432 -42.66 -9.30 24.71
N VAL A 433 -41.75 -9.93 23.96
CA VAL A 433 -41.72 -11.40 23.79
C VAL A 433 -40.60 -11.99 24.64
N GLU A 434 -40.97 -12.63 25.75
CA GLU A 434 -40.00 -13.31 26.60
C GLU A 434 -39.44 -14.56 25.87
N VAL A 435 -38.18 -14.46 25.44
CA VAL A 435 -37.44 -15.58 24.85
C VAL A 435 -36.93 -16.50 25.96
N THR A 436 -37.37 -17.76 25.94
CA THR A 436 -37.10 -18.79 26.94
C THR A 436 -36.43 -20.00 26.30
N ALA A 437 -35.89 -20.91 27.11
CA ALA A 437 -35.32 -22.17 26.61
C ALA A 437 -36.33 -23.04 25.85
N ASP A 438 -37.63 -22.91 26.16
CA ASP A 438 -38.67 -23.72 25.53
C ASP A 438 -39.10 -23.17 24.15
N ASN A 439 -39.03 -21.84 23.95
CA ASN A 439 -39.50 -21.20 22.72
C ASN A 439 -38.38 -20.68 21.78
N ILE A 440 -37.11 -20.68 22.22
CA ILE A 440 -35.97 -20.13 21.45
C ILE A 440 -35.84 -20.74 20.05
N ILE A 441 -36.06 -22.05 19.90
CA ILE A 441 -35.93 -22.71 18.60
C ILE A 441 -37.01 -22.22 17.62
N ASP A 442 -38.26 -22.16 18.08
CA ASP A 442 -39.36 -21.66 17.25
C ASP A 442 -39.18 -20.17 16.93
N HIS A 443 -38.63 -19.41 17.88
CA HIS A 443 -38.31 -18.01 17.67
C HIS A 443 -37.28 -17.82 16.55
N ILE A 444 -36.18 -18.58 16.58
CA ILE A 444 -35.16 -18.54 15.54
C ILE A 444 -35.72 -19.02 14.21
N ARG A 445 -36.47 -20.13 14.17
CA ARG A 445 -37.10 -20.65 12.95
C ARG A 445 -38.03 -19.64 12.28
N ASN A 446 -38.69 -18.81 13.07
CA ASN A 446 -39.57 -17.77 12.58
C ASN A 446 -38.83 -16.45 12.28
N SER A 447 -37.52 -16.33 12.54
CA SER A 447 -36.77 -15.13 12.19
C SER A 447 -36.58 -14.99 10.66
N PRO A 448 -36.47 -13.76 10.13
CA PRO A 448 -36.02 -13.52 8.77
C PRO A 448 -34.63 -14.11 8.51
N TYR A 449 -33.72 -14.00 9.48
CA TYR A 449 -32.38 -14.60 9.40
C TYR A 449 -32.45 -16.10 9.05
N TYR A 450 -33.25 -16.89 9.76
CA TYR A 450 -33.32 -18.33 9.50
C TYR A 450 -33.97 -18.64 8.14
N ARG A 451 -35.12 -18.03 7.85
CA ARG A 451 -35.94 -18.38 6.68
C ARG A 451 -35.38 -17.81 5.38
N GLU A 452 -35.01 -16.54 5.39
CA GLU A 452 -34.63 -15.79 4.19
C GLU A 452 -33.12 -15.82 3.95
N THR A 453 -32.31 -16.07 4.99
CA THR A 453 -30.85 -16.20 4.85
C THR A 453 -30.40 -17.65 4.97
N PHE A 454 -30.50 -18.27 6.15
CA PHE A 454 -29.87 -19.57 6.38
C PHE A 454 -30.43 -20.68 5.48
N VAL A 455 -31.75 -20.90 5.50
CA VAL A 455 -32.41 -21.93 4.68
C VAL A 455 -32.16 -21.67 3.19
N ALA A 456 -32.47 -20.46 2.72
CA ALA A 456 -32.28 -20.08 1.32
C ALA A 456 -30.82 -20.26 0.85
N VAL A 457 -29.84 -19.93 1.69
CA VAL A 457 -28.40 -20.09 1.36
C VAL A 457 -28.01 -21.56 1.28
N THR A 458 -28.49 -22.40 2.21
CA THR A 458 -28.20 -23.83 2.17
C THR A 458 -28.84 -24.51 0.96
N GLU A 459 -30.05 -24.11 0.57
CA GLU A 459 -30.72 -24.59 -0.65
C GLU A 459 -29.96 -24.16 -1.92
N ALA A 460 -29.59 -22.88 -2.02
CA ALA A 460 -28.78 -22.37 -3.13
C ALA A 460 -27.41 -23.07 -3.24
N TYR A 461 -26.79 -23.39 -2.11
CA TYR A 461 -25.57 -24.20 -2.10
C TYR A 461 -25.80 -25.61 -2.66
N GLU A 462 -26.89 -26.28 -2.31
CA GLU A 462 -27.17 -27.63 -2.83
C GLU A 462 -27.36 -27.63 -4.35
N GLU A 463 -28.02 -26.60 -4.90
CA GLU A 463 -28.14 -26.41 -6.34
C GLU A 463 -26.77 -26.22 -7.01
N LEU A 464 -25.90 -25.39 -6.42
CA LEU A 464 -24.55 -25.16 -6.91
C LEU A 464 -23.69 -26.41 -6.79
N ARG A 465 -23.78 -27.15 -5.68
CA ARG A 465 -23.06 -28.41 -5.47
C ARG A 465 -23.50 -29.49 -6.47
N ALA A 466 -24.78 -29.55 -6.81
CA ALA A 466 -25.29 -30.45 -7.84
C ALA A 466 -24.75 -30.10 -9.24
N THR A 467 -24.48 -28.82 -9.50
CA THR A 467 -24.00 -28.32 -10.80
C THR A 467 -22.47 -28.42 -10.94
N TYR A 468 -21.72 -28.00 -9.92
CA TYR A 468 -20.26 -27.83 -9.96
C TYR A 468 -19.49 -28.88 -9.17
N GLY A 469 -20.17 -29.79 -8.45
CA GLY A 469 -19.54 -30.89 -7.74
C GLY A 469 -18.53 -30.42 -6.69
N GLU A 470 -17.34 -31.01 -6.68
CA GLU A 470 -16.28 -30.73 -5.69
C GLU A 470 -15.65 -29.33 -5.81
N ALA A 471 -16.02 -28.55 -6.82
CA ALA A 471 -15.56 -27.16 -6.95
C ALA A 471 -16.17 -26.22 -5.89
N ILE A 472 -17.20 -26.63 -5.14
CA ILE A 472 -17.79 -25.81 -4.07
C ILE A 472 -18.15 -26.66 -2.86
N GLU A 473 -17.68 -26.27 -1.67
CA GLU A 473 -17.99 -26.93 -0.41
C GLU A 473 -18.45 -25.92 0.65
N LEU A 474 -19.59 -26.19 1.28
CA LEU A 474 -20.15 -25.40 2.37
C LEU A 474 -20.07 -26.18 3.69
N ARG A 475 -19.42 -25.58 4.69
CA ARG A 475 -19.38 -26.06 6.06
C ARG A 475 -20.06 -25.11 7.03
N LEU A 476 -20.59 -25.67 8.10
CA LEU A 476 -21.31 -24.98 9.17
C LEU A 476 -20.49 -25.06 10.45
N THR A 477 -20.14 -23.89 10.99
CA THR A 477 -19.44 -23.81 12.28
C THR A 477 -20.42 -23.58 13.42
N PRO A 478 -20.29 -24.30 14.55
CA PRO A 478 -21.05 -24.02 15.76
C PRO A 478 -20.50 -22.83 16.55
N MET A 479 -19.36 -22.26 16.13
CA MET A 479 -18.74 -21.10 16.77
C MET A 479 -19.32 -19.78 16.25
N ASP A 480 -19.13 -18.70 17.01
CA ASP A 480 -19.37 -17.35 16.50
C ASP A 480 -18.33 -17.01 15.42
N ILE A 481 -18.81 -16.34 14.37
CA ILE A 481 -17.99 -15.74 13.33
C ILE A 481 -17.95 -14.23 13.60
N PRO A 482 -16.86 -13.68 14.16
CA PRO A 482 -16.78 -12.26 14.54
C PRO A 482 -16.57 -11.32 13.35
N ALA A 483 -16.20 -11.86 12.18
CA ALA A 483 -15.90 -11.09 10.98
C ALA A 483 -16.17 -11.89 9.71
N THR A 484 -16.44 -11.19 8.61
CA THR A 484 -16.36 -11.78 7.26
C THR A 484 -14.91 -11.79 6.83
N THR A 485 -14.43 -12.91 6.29
CA THR A 485 -13.09 -13.01 5.69
C THR A 485 -13.20 -13.64 4.31
N LEU A 486 -12.67 -12.98 3.29
CA LEU A 486 -12.53 -13.51 1.94
C LEU A 486 -11.04 -13.59 1.63
N LEU A 487 -10.52 -14.79 1.31
CA LEU A 487 -9.13 -14.99 0.92
C LEU A 487 -9.06 -15.55 -0.51
N THR A 488 -8.15 -14.99 -1.29
CA THR A 488 -7.71 -15.48 -2.60
C THR A 488 -6.23 -15.81 -2.54
N SER A 489 -5.66 -16.31 -3.63
CA SER A 489 -4.22 -16.56 -3.78
C SER A 489 -3.38 -15.28 -3.67
N GLU A 490 -3.94 -14.11 -3.99
CA GLU A 490 -3.25 -12.81 -4.02
C GLU A 490 -3.35 -12.00 -2.71
N GLY A 491 -4.37 -12.27 -1.88
CA GLY A 491 -4.62 -11.50 -0.67
C GLY A 491 -5.98 -11.77 -0.05
N GLY A 492 -6.46 -10.83 0.76
CA GLY A 492 -7.71 -11.00 1.48
C GLY A 492 -8.45 -9.71 1.83
N PHE A 493 -9.69 -9.90 2.27
CA PHE A 493 -10.57 -8.87 2.81
C PHE A 493 -11.08 -9.31 4.18
N TYR A 494 -11.12 -8.38 5.14
CA TYR A 494 -11.61 -8.64 6.49
C TYR A 494 -12.55 -7.52 6.96
N GLU A 495 -13.80 -7.87 7.27
CA GLU A 495 -14.86 -6.97 7.75
C GLU A 495 -15.38 -7.45 9.11
N PRO A 496 -15.07 -6.76 10.23
CA PRO A 496 -15.58 -7.13 11.55
C PRO A 496 -17.07 -6.78 11.71
N TYR A 497 -17.80 -7.58 12.49
CA TYR A 497 -19.18 -7.31 12.89
C TYR A 497 -19.24 -6.50 14.21
N VAL A 498 -20.09 -5.45 14.29
CA VAL A 498 -20.27 -4.63 15.52
C VAL A 498 -21.24 -5.24 16.52
N THR A 499 -22.18 -6.05 16.04
CA THR A 499 -23.33 -6.52 16.81
C THR A 499 -23.26 -8.04 17.01
N THR A 500 -23.87 -8.54 18.07
CA THR A 500 -24.10 -9.98 18.29
C THR A 500 -25.43 -10.47 17.71
N ASP A 501 -26.29 -9.58 17.21
CA ASP A 501 -27.56 -9.95 16.59
C ASP A 501 -27.34 -10.46 15.14
N PRO A 502 -27.64 -11.74 14.86
CA PRO A 502 -27.56 -12.34 13.53
C PRO A 502 -28.27 -11.56 12.42
N GLU A 503 -29.45 -11.01 12.71
CA GLU A 503 -30.27 -10.32 11.70
C GLU A 503 -29.63 -9.00 11.27
N TYR A 504 -29.05 -8.27 12.21
CA TYR A 504 -28.30 -7.05 11.90
C TYR A 504 -26.98 -7.31 11.18
N ARG A 505 -26.38 -8.51 11.33
CA ARG A 505 -25.18 -8.95 10.58
C ARG A 505 -25.49 -9.34 9.14
N THR A 506 -26.70 -9.80 8.85
CA THR A 506 -27.14 -10.19 7.49
C THR A 506 -27.83 -9.06 6.73
N ASN A 507 -28.21 -7.98 7.41
CA ASN A 507 -28.81 -6.80 6.79
C ASN A 507 -27.82 -6.00 5.93
N HIS A 508 -28.30 -5.50 4.79
CA HIS A 508 -27.49 -4.97 3.69
C HIS A 508 -26.72 -3.68 4.05
N GLY A 509 -25.40 -3.71 3.90
CA GLY A 509 -24.52 -2.53 3.93
C GLY A 509 -23.35 -2.70 4.91
N MET A 510 -22.19 -2.15 4.55
CA MET A 510 -21.04 -2.11 5.46
C MET A 510 -21.33 -1.12 6.59
N LYS A 511 -21.27 -1.58 7.83
CA LYS A 511 -21.51 -0.73 9.01
C LYS A 511 -20.23 -0.37 9.77
N THR A 512 -19.15 -1.09 9.50
CA THR A 512 -17.84 -0.93 10.10
C THR A 512 -16.87 -0.35 9.09
N PHE A 513 -15.82 -1.09 8.81
CA PHE A 513 -14.80 -0.84 7.84
C PHE A 513 -14.42 -2.21 7.31
N GLU A 514 -13.78 -2.25 6.15
CA GLU A 514 -13.17 -3.46 5.64
C GLU A 514 -11.72 -3.17 5.28
N VAL A 515 -10.82 -4.03 5.74
CA VAL A 515 -9.43 -3.95 5.34
C VAL A 515 -9.17 -4.90 4.18
N ARG A 516 -8.42 -4.43 3.20
CA ARG A 516 -7.78 -5.26 2.18
C ARG A 516 -6.30 -5.38 2.51
N PHE A 517 -5.77 -6.58 2.35
CA PHE A 517 -4.35 -6.89 2.56
C PHE A 517 -3.86 -7.87 1.51
N ASN A 518 -2.59 -7.78 1.15
CA ASN A 518 -1.95 -8.70 0.23
C ASN A 518 -1.40 -9.93 0.97
N ARG A 519 -1.00 -10.96 0.21
CA ARG A 519 -0.46 -12.21 0.75
C ARG A 519 0.92 -12.12 1.39
N ALA A 520 1.68 -11.06 1.12
CA ALA A 520 2.98 -10.81 1.76
C ALA A 520 2.84 -10.13 3.13
N THR A 521 1.69 -10.27 3.78
CA THR A 521 1.40 -9.71 5.10
C THR A 521 1.17 -10.79 6.12
N ARG A 522 1.48 -10.47 7.38
CA ARG A 522 1.17 -11.33 8.52
C ARG A 522 -0.34 -11.53 8.69
N LEU A 523 -1.14 -10.53 8.31
CA LEU A 523 -2.61 -10.63 8.29
C LEU A 523 -3.10 -11.78 7.39
N TYR A 524 -2.47 -11.99 6.24
CA TYR A 524 -2.82 -13.09 5.35
C TYR A 524 -2.48 -14.45 5.94
N GLU A 525 -1.29 -14.62 6.52
CA GLU A 525 -0.90 -15.85 7.20
C GLU A 525 -1.83 -16.18 8.36
N ASP A 526 -2.09 -15.21 9.24
CA ASP A 526 -2.97 -15.39 10.40
C ASP A 526 -4.41 -15.69 9.94
N SER A 527 -4.88 -15.06 8.85
CA SER A 527 -6.20 -15.34 8.27
C SER A 527 -6.30 -16.73 7.65
N LEU A 528 -5.24 -17.21 6.97
CA LEU A 528 -5.19 -18.58 6.44
C LEU A 528 -5.17 -19.61 7.57
N ALA A 529 -4.37 -19.40 8.61
CA ALA A 529 -4.32 -20.28 9.78
C ALA A 529 -5.67 -20.30 10.52
N GLY A 530 -6.30 -19.12 10.67
CA GLY A 530 -7.64 -18.97 11.21
C GLY A 530 -8.68 -19.72 10.37
N PHE A 531 -8.61 -19.61 9.04
CA PHE A 531 -9.47 -20.35 8.13
C PHE A 531 -9.29 -21.86 8.28
N ALA A 532 -8.06 -22.37 8.23
CA ALA A 532 -7.76 -23.79 8.35
C ALA A 532 -8.31 -24.37 9.65
N THR A 533 -8.09 -23.67 10.78
CA THR A 533 -8.63 -24.06 12.08
C THR A 533 -10.16 -24.12 12.07
N GLN A 534 -10.84 -23.11 11.51
CA GLN A 534 -12.29 -23.12 11.42
C GLN A 534 -12.81 -24.19 10.46
N TRP A 535 -12.10 -24.45 9.36
CA TRP A 535 -12.47 -25.46 8.37
C TRP A 535 -12.44 -26.86 8.97
N GLU A 536 -11.43 -27.17 9.78
CA GLU A 536 -11.33 -28.44 10.53
C GLU A 536 -12.45 -28.60 11.57
N LEU A 537 -12.83 -27.52 12.24
CA LEU A 537 -13.88 -27.54 13.27
C LEU A 537 -15.31 -27.50 12.70
N ALA A 538 -15.48 -27.00 11.48
CA ALA A 538 -16.78 -26.90 10.82
C ALA A 538 -17.20 -28.24 10.21
N GLY A 539 -18.49 -28.56 10.32
CA GLY A 539 -19.07 -29.78 9.74
C GLY A 539 -19.70 -29.51 8.38
N SER A 540 -19.77 -30.52 7.50
CA SER A 540 -20.53 -30.40 6.25
C SER A 540 -22.02 -30.16 6.52
N LEU A 541 -22.76 -29.67 5.52
CA LEU A 541 -24.22 -29.49 5.61
C LEU A 541 -24.94 -30.80 5.97
N ALA A 542 -24.49 -31.93 5.43
CA ALA A 542 -25.04 -33.25 5.76
C ALA A 542 -24.82 -33.62 7.24
N HIS A 543 -23.61 -33.35 7.76
CA HIS A 543 -23.30 -33.55 9.17
C HIS A 543 -24.21 -32.68 10.06
N PHE A 544 -24.37 -31.40 9.71
CA PHE A 544 -25.27 -30.52 10.45
C PHE A 544 -26.71 -31.07 10.52
N ARG A 545 -27.29 -31.49 9.40
CA ARG A 545 -28.66 -32.05 9.36
C ARG A 545 -28.79 -33.31 10.22
N GLN A 546 -27.77 -34.17 10.23
CA GLN A 546 -27.75 -35.36 11.08
C GLN A 546 -27.76 -35.03 12.58
N PHE A 547 -27.10 -33.94 12.98
CA PHE A 547 -26.89 -33.56 14.37
C PHE A 547 -27.69 -32.32 14.80
N GLU A 548 -28.66 -31.88 14.00
CA GLU A 548 -29.40 -30.62 14.20
C GLU A 548 -30.04 -30.54 15.59
N GLU A 549 -30.74 -31.60 16.01
CA GLU A 549 -31.37 -31.70 17.34
C GLU A 549 -30.37 -31.57 18.49
N GLN A 550 -29.13 -32.04 18.31
CA GLN A 550 -28.09 -31.89 19.32
C GLN A 550 -27.65 -30.43 19.45
N TYR A 551 -27.51 -29.72 18.33
CA TYR A 551 -27.21 -28.29 18.34
C TYR A 551 -28.35 -27.47 18.98
N GLN A 552 -29.60 -27.76 18.61
CA GLN A 552 -30.76 -27.12 19.23
C GLN A 552 -30.80 -27.39 20.75
N SER A 553 -30.52 -28.62 21.18
CA SER A 553 -30.47 -28.98 22.61
C SER A 553 -29.38 -28.22 23.37
N ARG A 554 -28.20 -28.01 22.76
CA ARG A 554 -27.14 -27.19 23.35
C ARG A 554 -27.55 -25.73 23.49
N LEU A 555 -28.23 -25.17 22.49
CA LEU A 555 -28.75 -23.80 22.56
C LEU A 555 -29.80 -23.65 23.66
N ARG A 556 -30.74 -24.60 23.79
CA ARG A 556 -31.71 -24.62 24.89
C ARG A 556 -31.01 -24.61 26.26
N LEU A 557 -30.00 -25.47 26.43
CA LEU A 557 -29.21 -25.53 27.68
C LEU A 557 -28.46 -24.23 27.98
N LEU A 558 -27.86 -23.61 26.97
CA LEU A 558 -27.23 -22.28 27.11
C LEU A 558 -28.25 -21.25 27.59
N MET A 559 -29.44 -21.25 26.98
CA MET A 559 -30.51 -20.32 27.32
C MET A 559 -31.03 -20.52 28.75
N THR A 560 -31.19 -21.77 29.21
CA THR A 560 -31.53 -22.08 30.61
C THR A 560 -30.48 -21.54 31.59
N THR A 561 -29.20 -21.62 31.22
CA THR A 561 -28.10 -21.12 32.06
C THR A 561 -28.11 -19.59 32.17
N LEU A 562 -28.55 -18.90 31.12
CA LEU A 562 -28.65 -17.43 31.08
C LEU A 562 -29.90 -16.90 31.83
N THR A 563 -31.01 -17.63 31.86
CA THR A 563 -32.24 -17.24 32.61
C THR A 563 -32.23 -17.65 34.07
N HIS A 564 -31.43 -18.65 34.45
CA HIS A 564 -31.24 -19.05 35.84
C HIS A 564 -29.76 -18.97 36.22
N PRO A 565 -29.20 -17.75 36.37
CA PRO A 565 -27.89 -17.63 36.99
C PRO A 565 -28.00 -18.20 38.40
N LYS A 566 -27.31 -19.31 38.67
CA LYS A 566 -27.11 -19.78 40.05
C LYS A 566 -26.55 -18.57 40.82
N SER A 567 -27.37 -17.98 41.68
CA SER A 567 -26.89 -16.97 42.62
C SER A 567 -25.77 -17.62 43.45
N PRO A 568 -24.62 -16.95 43.61
CA PRO A 568 -23.49 -17.48 44.38
C PRO A 568 -23.88 -17.81 45.83
#